data_AF-A0A1D1V4P7-F1
#
_entry.id   AF-A0A1D1V4P7-F1
#
_cell.length_a   1.000
_cell.length_b   1.000
_cell.length_c   1.000
_cell.angle_alpha   90.00
_cell.angle_beta   90.00
_cell.angle_gamma   90.00
#
_symmetry.space_group_name_H-M   'P 1'
#
loop_
_entity.id
_entity.type
_entity.pdbx_description
1 polymer ?
#
loop_
_entity_poly.entity_id
_entity_poly.type
_entity_poly.pdbx_seq_one_letter_code
_entity_poly.pdbx_strand_id
1 'polypeptide(L)'
;MTGPGGVTARARSQKWTNFPTKNYRNLSISIDTLDQLTGNYSRRRKTCRWPMAFYDLVDISALNAYVIWCEVNGEWNLTLPTRRGIFLQELSKQMMKQQL
;
A
#
# COMPACT_ATOMS: atom_id res chain seq x y z
N MET A 1 7.05 -25.78 -63.94
CA MET A 1 6.51 -26.45 -62.74
C MET A 1 6.73 -25.53 -61.55
N THR A 2 5.69 -25.40 -60.74
CA THR A 2 5.37 -24.33 -59.79
C THR A 2 6.15 -24.38 -58.47
N GLY A 3 6.47 -23.20 -57.91
CA GLY A 3 6.36 -22.95 -56.47
C GLY A 3 7.62 -22.47 -55.73
N PRO A 4 7.63 -21.25 -55.15
CA PRO A 4 8.64 -20.82 -54.18
C PRO A 4 8.36 -21.44 -52.80
N GLY A 5 9.37 -22.10 -52.22
CA GLY A 5 9.29 -22.71 -50.89
C GLY A 5 9.35 -21.68 -49.77
N GLY A 6 8.26 -20.93 -49.57
CA GLY A 6 8.03 -20.17 -48.34
C GLY A 6 7.51 -21.09 -47.25
N VAL A 7 8.35 -21.47 -46.29
CA VAL A 7 7.87 -22.08 -45.04
C VAL A 7 8.00 -21.05 -43.92
N THR A 8 6.85 -20.43 -43.70
CA THR A 8 6.46 -19.47 -42.67
C THR A 8 7.23 -19.59 -41.36
N ALA A 9 7.85 -18.48 -40.94
CA ALA A 9 8.24 -18.26 -39.55
C ALA A 9 7.07 -18.58 -38.64
N ARG A 10 7.29 -19.51 -37.71
CA ARG A 10 6.28 -20.00 -36.77
C ARG A 10 5.86 -18.83 -35.88
N ALA A 11 4.76 -18.18 -36.23
CA ALA A 11 4.08 -17.18 -35.42
C ALA A 11 3.58 -17.84 -34.13
N ARG A 12 4.48 -18.03 -33.16
CA ARG A 12 4.15 -18.63 -31.88
C ARG A 12 3.70 -17.53 -30.93
N SER A 13 2.39 -17.28 -30.99
CA SER A 13 1.54 -16.83 -29.89
C SER A 13 1.87 -15.46 -29.27
N GLN A 14 1.38 -14.39 -29.89
CA GLN A 14 1.02 -13.14 -29.19
C GLN A 14 -0.34 -13.26 -28.47
N LYS A 15 -0.75 -14.45 -28.01
CA LYS A 15 -2.09 -14.64 -27.39
C LYS A 15 -2.13 -14.27 -25.90
N TRP A 16 -1.03 -13.82 -25.30
CA TRP A 16 -0.96 -13.43 -23.88
C TRP A 16 -0.55 -11.98 -23.63
N THR A 17 -0.38 -11.15 -24.65
CA THR A 17 0.04 -9.74 -24.47
C THR A 17 -1.11 -8.76 -24.29
N ASN A 18 -2.36 -9.23 -24.39
CA ASN A 18 -3.57 -8.39 -24.30
C ASN A 18 -4.37 -8.59 -23.00
N PHE A 19 -3.73 -9.08 -21.93
CA PHE A 19 -4.32 -8.99 -20.60
C PHE A 19 -4.18 -7.54 -20.10
N PRO A 20 -5.10 -7.03 -19.27
CA PRO A 20 -5.01 -5.68 -18.71
C PRO A 20 -3.85 -5.61 -17.71
N THR A 21 -2.62 -5.66 -18.21
CA THR A 21 -1.45 -6.03 -17.41
C THR A 21 -0.86 -4.89 -16.62
N LYS A 22 -1.02 -3.70 -17.16
CA LYS A 22 -0.53 -2.46 -16.57
C LYS A 22 -1.29 -2.10 -15.30
N ASN A 23 -2.61 -2.32 -15.28
CA ASN A 23 -3.46 -1.91 -14.15
C ASN A 23 -3.37 -2.86 -12.96
N TYR A 24 -3.34 -4.19 -13.18
CA TYR A 24 -3.21 -5.13 -12.07
C TYR A 24 -1.88 -4.96 -11.34
N ARG A 25 -0.80 -4.73 -12.09
CA ARG A 25 0.55 -4.63 -11.54
C ARG A 25 0.70 -3.39 -10.67
N ASN A 26 0.10 -2.29 -11.10
CA ASN A 26 0.13 -1.05 -10.32
C ASN A 26 -0.69 -1.22 -9.03
N LEU A 27 -1.86 -1.84 -9.10
CA LEU A 27 -2.69 -2.10 -7.91
C LEU A 27 -1.98 -3.01 -6.91
N SER A 28 -1.33 -4.09 -7.37
CA SER A 28 -0.59 -4.99 -6.49
C SER A 28 0.57 -4.27 -5.80
N ILE A 29 1.34 -3.47 -6.54
CA ILE A 29 2.45 -2.68 -5.97
C ILE A 29 1.94 -1.66 -4.95
N SER A 30 0.81 -1.00 -5.19
CA SER A 30 0.22 -0.06 -4.25
C SER A 30 -0.24 -0.75 -2.96
N ILE A 31 -0.85 -1.93 -3.06
CA ILE A 31 -1.27 -2.73 -1.90
C ILE A 31 -0.04 -3.19 -1.09
N ASP A 32 1.01 -3.67 -1.76
CA ASP A 32 2.26 -4.10 -1.11
C ASP A 32 2.94 -2.93 -0.38
N THR A 33 2.89 -1.73 -0.97
CA THR A 33 3.44 -0.51 -0.36
C THR A 33 2.64 -0.13 0.89
N LEU A 34 1.31 -0.26 0.86
CA LEU A 34 0.44 -0.01 2.02
C LEU A 34 0.71 -1.02 3.13
N ASP A 35 0.88 -2.31 2.80
CA ASP A 35 1.20 -3.35 3.79
C ASP A 35 2.56 -3.07 4.45
N GLN A 36 3.58 -2.72 3.66
CA GLN A 36 4.89 -2.34 4.19
C GLN A 36 4.80 -1.12 5.13
N LEU A 37 4.05 -0.10 4.75
CA LEU A 37 3.83 1.08 5.59
C LEU A 37 3.08 0.71 6.87
N THR A 38 2.07 -0.13 6.80
CA THR A 38 1.28 -0.57 7.96
C THR A 38 2.14 -1.41 8.90
N GLY A 39 2.96 -2.31 8.37
CA GLY A 39 3.88 -3.16 9.13
C GLY A 39 4.91 -2.39 9.96
N ASN A 40 5.47 -1.30 9.43
CA ASN A 40 6.53 -0.52 10.11
C ASN A 40 6.10 0.13 11.44
N TYR A 41 4.81 0.37 11.64
CA TYR A 41 4.28 1.00 12.85
C TYR A 41 3.22 0.14 13.54
N SER A 42 3.07 -1.12 13.12
CA SER A 42 2.01 -1.97 13.63
C SER A 42 2.21 -2.33 15.10
N ARG A 43 1.13 -2.27 15.88
CA ARG A 43 1.12 -2.68 17.29
C ARG A 43 0.54 -4.09 17.50
N ARG A 44 0.44 -4.88 16.43
CA ARG A 44 -0.02 -6.27 16.45
C ARG A 44 0.76 -7.11 17.47
N ARG A 45 0.02 -7.83 18.32
CA ARG A 45 0.55 -8.87 19.20
C ARG A 45 0.28 -10.23 18.56
N LYS A 46 1.24 -11.16 18.58
CA LYS A 46 1.01 -12.54 18.14
C LYS A 46 -0.07 -13.17 19.04
N THR A 47 -1.26 -13.37 18.50
CA THR A 47 -2.38 -14.01 19.18
C THR A 47 -3.17 -14.85 18.19
N CYS A 48 -3.74 -15.97 18.62
CA CYS A 48 -4.58 -16.84 17.78
C CYS A 48 -6.06 -16.43 17.79
N ARG A 49 -6.37 -15.21 18.24
CA ARG A 49 -7.74 -14.72 18.41
C ARG A 49 -8.07 -13.78 17.24
N TRP A 50 -8.90 -14.25 16.31
CA TRP A 50 -9.41 -13.45 15.18
C TRP A 50 -9.91 -12.04 15.53
N PRO A 51 -10.59 -11.80 16.67
CA PRO A 51 -11.04 -10.45 17.04
C PRO A 51 -9.91 -9.42 17.19
N MET A 52 -8.66 -9.86 17.39
CA MET A 52 -7.50 -8.97 17.48
C MET A 52 -7.05 -8.42 16.12
N ALA A 53 -7.66 -8.83 15.01
CA ALA A 53 -7.55 -8.13 13.72
C ALA A 53 -8.03 -6.66 13.80
N PHE A 54 -8.69 -6.25 14.89
CA PHE A 54 -8.98 -4.85 15.18
C PHE A 54 -7.74 -3.95 15.15
N TYR A 55 -6.56 -4.46 15.53
CA TYR A 55 -5.33 -3.68 15.45
C TYR A 55 -4.98 -3.29 14.01
N ASP A 56 -5.30 -4.13 13.02
CA ASP A 56 -5.06 -3.83 11.60
C ASP A 56 -5.97 -2.69 11.12
N LEU A 57 -7.22 -2.65 11.61
CA LEU A 57 -8.15 -1.55 11.31
C LEU A 57 -7.65 -0.21 11.87
N VAL A 58 -7.10 -0.22 13.10
CA VAL A 58 -6.52 0.98 13.71
C VAL A 58 -5.29 1.44 12.93
N ASP A 59 -4.41 0.52 12.53
CA ASP A 59 -3.18 0.88 11.81
C ASP A 59 -3.50 1.49 10.41
N ILE A 60 -4.48 0.94 9.68
CA ILE A 60 -4.92 1.47 8.37
C ILE A 60 -5.61 2.83 8.53
N SER A 61 -6.50 2.98 9.52
CA SER A 61 -7.19 4.26 9.74
C SER A 61 -6.23 5.38 10.14
N ALA A 62 -5.22 5.09 10.96
CA ALA A 62 -4.20 6.05 11.34
C ALA A 62 -3.30 6.46 10.15
N LEU A 63 -3.00 5.53 9.24
CA LEU A 63 -2.29 5.85 8.00
C LEU A 63 -3.11 6.79 7.10
N ASN A 64 -4.41 6.53 6.95
CA ASN A 64 -5.29 7.39 6.15
C ASN A 64 -5.42 8.79 6.77
N ALA A 65 -5.58 8.87 8.10
CA ALA A 65 -5.63 10.15 8.81
C ALA A 65 -4.32 10.95 8.64
N TYR A 66 -3.17 10.26 8.64
CA TYR A 66 -1.87 10.88 8.38
C TYR A 66 -1.79 11.47 6.96
N VAL A 67 -2.27 10.75 5.94
CA VAL A 67 -2.29 11.25 4.55
C VAL A 67 -3.12 12.53 4.46
N ILE A 68 -4.34 12.52 5.02
CA ILE A 68 -5.21 13.71 5.06
C ILE A 68 -4.53 14.86 5.80
N TRP A 69 -3.88 14.57 6.94
CA TRP A 69 -3.17 15.59 7.71
C TRP A 69 -2.01 16.22 6.92
N CYS A 70 -1.26 15.42 6.16
CA CYS A 70 -0.20 15.92 5.29
C CYS A 70 -0.73 16.74 4.11
N GLU A 71 -1.89 16.39 3.54
CA GLU A 71 -2.52 17.17 2.48
C GLU A 71 -2.99 18.54 2.98
N VAL A 72 -3.56 18.60 4.18
CA VAL A 72 -4.02 19.86 4.79
C VAL A 72 -2.85 20.70 5.31
N ASN A 73 -1.81 20.06 5.87
CA ASN A 73 -0.68 20.74 6.51
C ASN A 73 0.65 20.33 5.84
N GLY A 74 0.82 20.67 4.57
CA GLY A 74 2.00 20.29 3.77
C GLY A 74 3.34 20.76 4.38
N GLU A 75 3.35 21.92 5.04
CA GLU A 75 4.55 22.48 5.68
C GLU A 75 4.90 21.83 7.03
N TRP A 76 4.01 20.99 7.57
CA TRP A 76 4.19 20.45 8.91
C TRP A 76 5.32 19.40 8.94
N ASN A 77 6.35 19.71 9.72
CA ASN A 77 7.51 18.86 9.97
C ASN A 77 8.34 18.47 8.74
N LEU A 78 8.30 19.24 7.62
CA LEU A 78 9.45 19.53 6.72
C LEU A 78 10.67 18.59 6.79
N THR A 79 11.41 18.77 7.86
CA THR A 79 12.82 18.39 7.97
C THR A 79 13.05 17.07 8.68
N LEU A 80 12.01 16.43 9.22
CA LEU A 80 12.18 15.23 10.05
C LEU A 80 11.91 13.93 9.26
N PRO A 81 12.85 12.96 9.24
CA PRO A 81 12.61 11.65 8.62
C PRO A 81 11.53 10.83 9.35
N THR A 82 11.15 11.24 10.58
CA THR A 82 10.23 10.51 11.47
C THR A 82 8.83 11.14 11.58
N ARG A 83 8.39 11.93 10.59
CA ARG A 83 7.10 12.67 10.67
C ARG A 83 5.90 11.80 11.05
N ARG A 84 5.81 10.61 10.46
CA ARG A 84 4.72 9.67 10.74
C ARG A 84 4.73 9.19 12.20
N GLY A 85 5.89 8.95 12.78
CA GLY A 85 6.01 8.59 14.20
C GLY A 85 5.55 9.72 15.12
N ILE A 86 5.92 10.95 14.79
CA ILE A 86 5.51 12.16 15.55
C ILE A 86 4.00 12.36 15.47
N PHE A 87 3.42 12.18 14.28
CA PHE A 87 1.96 12.25 14.09
C PHE A 87 1.24 11.22 14.96
N LEU A 88 1.67 9.95 14.93
CA LEU A 88 1.06 8.90 15.72
C LEU A 88 1.19 9.15 17.23
N GLN A 89 2.33 9.71 17.66
CA GLN A 89 2.54 10.07 19.06
C GLN A 89 1.55 11.17 19.49
N GLU A 90 1.38 12.21 18.68
CA GLU A 90 0.48 13.32 19.00
C GLU A 90 -0.99 12.89 18.94
N LEU A 91 -1.36 12.09 17.94
CA LEU A 91 -2.67 11.44 17.86
C LEU A 91 -2.97 10.65 19.13
N SER A 92 -2.02 9.84 19.60
CA SER A 92 -2.20 9.03 20.81
C SER A 92 -2.42 9.90 22.06
N LYS A 93 -1.68 11.00 22.20
CA LYS A 93 -1.86 11.94 23.32
C LYS A 93 -3.25 12.57 23.30
N GLN A 94 -3.74 12.96 22.13
CA GLN A 94 -5.08 13.55 22.00
C GLN A 94 -6.19 12.56 22.33
N MET A 95 -6.08 11.32 21.86
CA MET A 95 -7.05 10.25 22.19
C MET A 95 -7.07 9.95 23.70
N MET A 96 -5.91 9.96 24.35
CA MET A 96 -5.80 9.78 25.80
C MET A 96 -6.34 10.98 26.58
N LYS A 97 -6.16 12.20 26.07
CA LYS A 97 -6.62 13.43 26.72
C LYS A 97 -8.14 13.55 26.81
N GLN A 98 -8.88 13.00 25.85
CA GLN A 98 -10.35 13.07 25.84
C GLN A 98 -11.05 12.18 26.88
N GLN A 99 -10.31 11.35 27.63
CA GLN A 99 -10.87 10.41 28.61
C GLN A 99 -10.76 10.91 30.07
N LEU A 100 -10.34 12.18 30.26
CA LEU A 100 -10.32 12.90 31.54
C LEU A 100 -11.26 14.10 31.46
#